data_AF-A0A2D6EZ35-F1
#
_entry.id   AF-A0A2D6EZ35-F1
#
_cell.length_a   1.000
_cell.length_b   1.000
_cell.length_c   1.000
_cell.angle_alpha   90.00
_cell.angle_beta   90.00
_cell.angle_gamma   90.00
#
_symmetry.space_group_name_H-M   'P 1'
#
loop_
_entity.id
_entity.type
_entity.pdbx_description
1 polymer ?
#
loop_
_entity_poly.entity_id
_entity_poly.type
_entity_poly.pdbx_seq_one_letter_code
_entity_poly.pdbx_strand_id
1 'polypeptide(L)'
;GSINSITINGQACPKIVNGQLTPLKVTTVVCPGLTLEENEKVSVAIGGQYIKRGGGLTHNIDGTLSGQAAKDHHLYGTDERVIVAYDFENEAEDVSGNNNDGTVTGTNCNAQGKVGKGCQLDGTVNQYIILNPIKNFPSTDITIAFFMKSSDTTKTGTPISYAVSGQDNEFLIFDYKDFSIYINGDASGGTGVSGNDGIWHHITVTWQSSDGEVKVFKDGIQTYTGTLKQGYNIINDGALVVGQEQDSVGGGFNPSQAFLGTIDEIVIYNEVITLDEIQTLSSL
;
A
#
# COMPACT_ATOMS: atom_id res chain seq x y z
N GLY A 1 -6.23 4.29 -30.09
CA GLY A 1 -5.59 3.03 -30.50
C GLY A 1 -5.21 2.30 -29.24
N SER A 2 -4.78 1.05 -29.34
CA SER A 2 -4.34 0.26 -28.18
C SER A 2 -2.88 -0.11 -28.30
N ILE A 3 -2.19 -0.15 -27.16
CA ILE A 3 -0.87 -0.76 -27.04
C ILE A 3 -1.10 -2.26 -26.83
N ASN A 4 -0.53 -3.07 -27.72
CA ASN A 4 -0.77 -4.52 -27.75
C ASN A 4 0.47 -5.30 -27.29
N SER A 5 1.64 -4.68 -27.28
CA SER A 5 2.88 -5.25 -26.76
C SER A 5 3.79 -4.17 -26.17
N ILE A 6 4.40 -4.52 -25.05
CA ILE A 6 5.53 -3.80 -24.47
C ILE A 6 6.63 -4.82 -24.23
N THR A 7 7.82 -4.49 -24.68
CA THR A 7 9.03 -5.21 -24.26
C THR A 7 10.00 -4.22 -23.65
N ILE A 8 10.61 -4.63 -22.55
CA ILE A 8 11.58 -3.85 -21.77
C ILE A 8 12.86 -4.68 -21.79
N ASN A 9 13.90 -4.18 -22.46
CA ASN A 9 15.17 -4.91 -22.63
C ASN A 9 15.00 -6.33 -23.21
N GLY A 10 13.99 -6.52 -24.07
CA GLY A 10 13.68 -7.79 -24.70
C GLY A 10 12.82 -8.74 -23.86
N GLN A 11 12.50 -8.38 -22.61
CA GLN A 11 11.53 -9.12 -21.79
C GLN A 11 10.11 -8.62 -22.08
N ALA A 12 9.19 -9.55 -22.29
CA ALA A 12 7.79 -9.23 -22.54
C ALA A 12 7.12 -8.71 -21.26
N CYS A 13 6.38 -7.63 -21.38
CA CYS A 13 5.57 -7.11 -20.29
C CYS A 13 4.49 -8.12 -19.90
N PRO A 14 4.48 -8.63 -18.65
CA PRO A 14 3.53 -9.67 -18.24
C PRO A 14 2.08 -9.19 -18.31
N LYS A 15 1.84 -7.93 -17.96
CA LYS A 15 0.52 -7.28 -17.97
C LYS A 15 0.69 -5.82 -18.36
N ILE A 16 -0.06 -5.37 -19.37
CA ILE A 16 -0.08 -3.96 -19.79
C ILE A 16 -1.29 -3.29 -19.14
N VAL A 17 -1.06 -2.30 -18.28
CA VAL A 17 -2.10 -1.49 -17.64
C VAL A 17 -2.09 -0.07 -18.22
N ASN A 18 -3.27 0.50 -18.52
CA ASN A 18 -3.45 1.85 -19.07
C ASN A 18 -2.85 2.11 -20.48
N GLY A 19 -2.71 1.08 -21.32
CA GLY A 19 -2.12 1.18 -22.67
C GLY A 19 -2.97 1.85 -23.75
N GLN A 20 -3.32 3.14 -23.61
CA GLN A 20 -4.08 3.90 -24.60
C GLN A 20 -3.18 4.73 -25.53
N LEU A 21 -3.44 4.67 -26.84
CA LEU A 21 -2.77 5.51 -27.85
C LEU A 21 -3.68 6.66 -28.29
N THR A 22 -3.22 7.89 -28.06
CA THR A 22 -3.79 9.10 -28.67
C THR A 22 -2.89 9.59 -29.82
N PRO A 23 -3.39 10.43 -30.75
CA PRO A 23 -2.59 10.91 -31.88
C PRO A 23 -1.34 11.73 -31.52
N LEU A 24 -1.20 12.18 -30.26
CA LEU A 24 -0.15 13.12 -29.82
C LEU A 24 0.61 12.68 -28.55
N LYS A 25 0.20 11.59 -27.89
CA LYS A 25 0.78 11.16 -26.61
C LYS A 25 0.58 9.66 -26.37
N VAL A 26 1.62 8.99 -25.86
CA VAL A 26 1.55 7.68 -25.20
C VAL A 26 1.17 7.94 -23.73
N THR A 27 0.09 7.35 -23.23
CA THR A 27 -0.26 7.44 -21.80
C THR A 27 0.79 6.72 -20.95
N THR A 28 0.84 7.00 -19.64
CA THR A 28 1.64 6.19 -18.71
C THR A 28 1.21 4.73 -18.86
N VAL A 29 2.16 3.84 -19.11
CA VAL A 29 1.90 2.40 -19.24
C VAL A 29 2.64 1.69 -18.13
N VAL A 30 1.89 0.97 -17.29
CA VAL A 30 2.47 0.24 -16.17
C VAL A 30 2.68 -1.21 -16.59
N CYS A 31 3.86 -1.72 -16.27
CA CYS A 31 4.27 -3.09 -16.55
C CYS A 31 4.71 -3.79 -15.26
N PRO A 32 3.75 -4.23 -14.42
CA PRO A 32 4.08 -4.92 -13.18
C PRO A 32 4.76 -6.27 -13.45
N GLY A 33 5.68 -6.66 -12.56
CA GLY A 33 6.35 -7.97 -12.57
C GLY A 33 7.65 -8.07 -13.37
N LEU A 34 8.23 -6.95 -13.83
CA LEU A 34 9.61 -6.90 -14.36
C LEU A 34 10.53 -6.26 -13.32
N THR A 35 11.63 -6.95 -13.00
CA THR A 35 12.68 -6.40 -12.14
C THR A 35 13.73 -5.74 -13.00
N LEU A 36 13.99 -4.45 -12.77
CA LEU A 36 15.05 -3.67 -13.40
C LEU A 36 16.01 -3.17 -12.32
N GLU A 37 17.30 -3.10 -12.64
CA GLU A 37 18.28 -2.48 -11.75
C GLU A 37 18.20 -0.94 -11.86
N GLU A 38 18.52 -0.24 -10.77
CA GLU A 38 18.58 1.23 -10.79
C GLU A 38 19.62 1.69 -11.84
N ASN A 39 19.24 2.65 -12.68
CA ASN A 39 20.02 3.15 -13.81
C ASN A 39 20.23 2.15 -14.96
N GLU A 40 19.58 0.99 -14.94
CA GLU A 40 19.58 0.07 -16.08
C GLU A 40 19.08 0.81 -17.33
N LYS A 41 19.84 0.73 -18.42
CA LYS A 41 19.39 1.31 -19.70
C LYS A 41 18.20 0.50 -20.18
N VAL A 42 17.09 1.17 -20.44
CA VAL A 42 15.84 0.52 -20.84
C VAL A 42 15.53 0.88 -22.29
N SER A 43 15.34 -0.15 -23.10
CA SER A 43 14.71 -0.01 -24.41
C SER A 43 13.28 -0.51 -24.31
N VAL A 44 12.32 0.40 -24.47
CA VAL A 44 10.89 0.08 -24.49
C VAL A 44 10.45 0.04 -25.94
N ALA A 45 10.16 -1.15 -26.46
CA ALA A 45 9.49 -1.29 -27.75
C ALA A 45 7.98 -1.34 -27.54
N ILE A 46 7.25 -0.45 -28.21
CA ILE A 46 5.79 -0.36 -28.13
C ILE A 46 5.23 -0.77 -29.49
N GLY A 47 4.42 -1.82 -29.50
CA GLY A 47 3.62 -2.23 -30.65
C GLY A 47 2.17 -1.82 -30.46
N GLY A 48 1.60 -1.09 -31.43
CA GLY A 48 0.23 -0.59 -31.34
C GLY A 48 -0.52 -0.58 -32.65
N GLN A 49 -1.86 -0.48 -32.55
CA GLN A 49 -2.74 -0.36 -33.70
C GLN A 49 -3.70 0.83 -33.56
N TYR A 50 -3.92 1.55 -34.66
CA TYR A 50 -4.96 2.55 -34.79
C TYR A 50 -5.84 2.31 -36.02
N ILE A 51 -7.15 2.49 -35.84
CA ILE A 51 -8.16 2.41 -36.89
C ILE A 51 -8.64 3.83 -37.20
N LYS A 52 -8.46 4.27 -38.45
CA LYS A 52 -8.92 5.58 -38.92
C LYS A 52 -10.46 5.58 -39.03
N ARG A 53 -11.14 6.53 -38.38
CA ARG A 53 -12.59 6.71 -38.61
C ARG A 53 -12.83 7.12 -40.07
N GLY A 54 -13.59 6.30 -40.80
CA GLY A 54 -13.98 6.56 -42.19
C GLY A 54 -13.30 5.70 -43.27
N GLY A 55 -12.44 4.74 -42.90
CA GLY A 55 -11.88 3.77 -43.85
C GLY A 55 -11.17 2.64 -43.12
N GLY A 56 -11.51 1.39 -43.43
CA GLY A 56 -11.08 0.17 -42.73
C GLY A 56 -9.60 -0.21 -42.86
N LEU A 57 -8.69 0.77 -42.82
CA LEU A 57 -7.25 0.56 -42.84
C LEU A 57 -6.70 0.63 -41.41
N THR A 58 -6.16 -0.50 -40.95
CA THR A 58 -5.36 -0.60 -39.72
C THR A 58 -3.93 -0.17 -40.01
N HIS A 59 -3.39 0.75 -39.22
CA HIS A 59 -1.95 1.08 -39.26
C HIS A 59 -1.27 0.47 -38.03
N ASN A 60 -0.20 -0.30 -38.26
CA ASN A 60 0.70 -0.73 -37.22
C ASN A 60 1.67 0.42 -36.91
N ILE A 61 1.89 0.67 -35.62
CA ILE A 61 2.87 1.62 -35.13
C ILE A 61 3.91 0.82 -34.38
N ASP A 62 5.15 0.87 -34.88
CA ASP A 62 6.32 0.35 -34.19
C ASP A 62 7.19 1.55 -33.78
N GLY A 63 7.44 1.67 -32.47
CA GLY A 63 8.27 2.74 -31.91
C GLY A 63 9.19 2.20 -30.83
N THR A 64 10.39 2.79 -30.73
CA THR A 64 11.33 2.51 -29.64
C THR A 64 11.50 3.78 -28.83
N LEU A 65 11.20 3.71 -27.54
CA LEU A 65 11.54 4.75 -26.56
C LEU A 65 12.76 4.23 -25.78
N SER A 66 13.81 5.05 -25.72
CA SER A 66 14.98 4.75 -24.88
C SER A 66 14.95 5.61 -23.63
N GLY A 67 15.14 5.00 -22.47
CA GLY A 67 15.24 5.68 -21.19
C GLY A 67 16.22 4.97 -20.26
N GLN A 68 16.27 5.41 -19.01
CA GLN A 68 16.95 4.71 -17.92
C GLN A 68 15.89 4.32 -16.90
N ALA A 69 16.04 3.14 -16.31
CA ALA A 69 15.22 2.71 -15.20
C ALA A 69 15.58 3.62 -14.04
N ALA A 70 14.69 4.54 -13.71
CA ALA A 70 14.73 5.17 -12.42
C ALA A 70 14.04 4.23 -11.45
N LYS A 71 14.61 4.10 -10.24
CA LYS A 71 13.84 3.62 -9.10
C LYS A 71 12.80 4.70 -8.81
N ASP A 72 11.69 4.62 -9.52
CA ASP A 72 10.71 5.68 -9.53
C ASP A 72 9.67 5.31 -8.47
N HIS A 73 9.62 6.09 -7.38
CA HIS A 73 8.60 5.99 -6.33
C HIS A 73 7.20 6.43 -6.87
N HIS A 74 7.03 6.39 -8.20
CA HIS A 74 5.95 6.97 -8.98
C HIS A 74 4.61 6.25 -8.82
N LEU A 75 4.56 5.08 -8.17
CA LEU A 75 3.29 4.49 -7.76
C LEU A 75 2.56 5.41 -6.77
N TYR A 76 3.30 6.15 -5.94
CA TYR A 76 2.74 6.91 -4.84
C TYR A 76 2.93 8.43 -4.99
N GLY A 77 4.12 8.88 -5.41
CA GLY A 77 4.52 10.30 -5.32
C GLY A 77 3.82 11.31 -6.25
N THR A 78 2.86 10.89 -7.09
CA THR A 78 2.08 11.80 -7.95
C THR A 78 0.58 11.70 -7.75
N ASP A 79 0.13 10.78 -6.90
CA ASP A 79 -1.29 10.57 -6.61
C ASP A 79 -1.68 11.40 -5.38
N GLU A 80 -2.42 12.48 -5.61
CA GLU A 80 -2.87 13.40 -4.55
C GLU A 80 -3.77 12.73 -3.49
N ARG A 81 -4.23 11.49 -3.76
CA ARG A 81 -5.00 10.69 -2.80
C ARG A 81 -4.12 10.02 -1.75
N VAL A 82 -2.82 9.85 -2.02
CA VAL A 82 -1.88 9.22 -1.09
C VAL A 82 -1.48 10.23 -0.01
N ILE A 83 -1.56 9.84 1.26
CA ILE A 83 -1.19 10.63 2.43
C ILE A 83 0.18 10.22 2.99
N VAL A 84 0.47 8.92 2.94
CA VAL A 84 1.73 8.32 3.38
C VAL A 84 2.08 7.21 2.41
N ALA A 85 3.34 7.14 2.00
CA ALA A 85 3.91 5.95 1.39
C ALA A 85 5.31 5.68 1.96
N TYR A 86 5.51 4.51 2.57
CA TYR A 86 6.80 4.03 3.04
C TYR A 86 7.20 2.78 2.26
N ASP A 87 8.16 2.93 1.35
CA ASP A 87 8.77 1.82 0.57
C ASP A 87 9.97 1.18 1.27
N PHE A 88 10.39 1.75 2.41
CA PHE A 88 11.54 1.31 3.22
C PHE A 88 12.91 1.34 2.54
N GLU A 89 13.03 1.97 1.38
CA GLU A 89 14.28 2.03 0.66
C GLU A 89 15.28 2.99 1.32
N ASN A 90 14.74 4.00 1.98
CA ASN A 90 15.44 4.96 2.82
C ASN A 90 14.75 5.11 4.20
N GLU A 91 14.68 4.01 4.95
CA GLU A 91 13.93 3.94 6.22
C GLU A 91 12.45 4.31 6.04
N ALA A 92 11.82 4.97 7.01
CA ALA A 92 10.41 5.40 6.90
C ALA A 92 10.28 6.81 6.28
N GLU A 93 11.05 7.12 5.24
CA GLU A 93 10.87 8.34 4.44
C GLU A 93 9.53 8.27 3.69
N ASP A 94 8.75 9.37 3.74
CA ASP A 94 7.47 9.45 3.06
C ASP A 94 7.65 9.82 1.57
N VAL A 95 7.52 8.82 0.71
CA VAL A 95 7.72 8.97 -0.73
C VAL A 95 6.47 9.48 -1.46
N SER A 96 5.37 9.76 -0.73
CA SER A 96 4.18 10.40 -1.30
C SER A 96 4.39 11.89 -1.62
N GLY A 97 5.42 12.51 -1.03
CA GLY A 97 5.69 13.94 -1.15
C GLY A 97 4.95 14.82 -0.14
N ASN A 98 4.21 14.23 0.80
CA ASN A 98 3.47 14.98 1.83
C ASN A 98 4.34 15.36 3.05
N ASN A 99 5.59 14.88 3.11
CA ASN A 99 6.51 15.09 4.22
C ASN A 99 5.92 14.57 5.54
N ASN A 100 5.35 13.37 5.49
CA ASN A 100 4.90 12.59 6.62
C ASN A 100 5.97 11.53 6.98
N ASP A 101 7.23 11.92 7.09
CA ASP A 101 8.33 10.99 7.39
C ASP A 101 8.17 10.33 8.77
N GLY A 102 8.18 9.01 8.81
CA GLY A 102 8.14 8.23 10.04
C GLY A 102 9.47 8.24 10.78
N THR A 103 9.43 8.28 12.11
CA THR A 103 10.60 8.07 12.96
C THR A 103 10.72 6.59 13.32
N VAL A 104 11.76 5.93 12.82
CA VAL A 104 12.09 4.54 13.18
C VAL A 104 12.68 4.49 14.59
N THR A 105 12.15 3.62 15.44
CA THR A 105 12.62 3.43 16.83
C THR A 105 13.08 1.99 17.05
N GLY A 106 14.28 1.83 17.61
CA GLY A 106 14.81 0.54 18.10
C GLY A 106 15.09 -0.55 17.06
N THR A 107 14.88 -0.27 15.77
CA THR A 107 15.20 -1.14 14.63
C THR A 107 15.89 -0.33 13.53
N ASN A 108 16.27 -0.98 12.43
CA ASN A 108 16.61 -0.33 11.18
C ASN A 108 15.83 -1.02 10.05
N CYS A 109 15.18 -0.24 9.18
CA CYS A 109 14.36 -0.80 8.10
C CYS A 109 15.24 -1.18 6.90
N ASN A 110 16.22 -2.06 7.11
CA ASN A 110 17.14 -2.57 6.09
C ASN A 110 17.05 -4.09 5.91
N ALA A 111 16.02 -4.72 6.47
CA ALA A 111 15.79 -6.15 6.27
C ALA A 111 15.34 -6.40 4.83
N GLN A 112 15.41 -7.65 4.37
CA GLN A 112 14.85 -8.01 3.07
C GLN A 112 13.31 -7.84 3.10
N GLY A 113 12.81 -6.95 2.24
CA GLY A 113 11.39 -6.70 2.02
C GLY A 113 10.75 -7.68 1.03
N LYS A 114 9.48 -7.43 0.71
CA LYS A 114 8.80 -8.02 -0.44
C LYS A 114 9.34 -7.38 -1.72
N VAL A 115 9.55 -6.07 -1.70
CA VAL A 115 10.17 -5.27 -2.75
C VAL A 115 11.40 -4.63 -2.11
N GLY A 116 12.60 -4.97 -2.58
CA GLY A 116 13.84 -4.42 -2.03
C GLY A 116 13.98 -4.57 -0.51
N LYS A 117 13.95 -3.45 0.23
CA LYS A 117 14.09 -3.40 1.68
C LYS A 117 12.74 -3.37 2.39
N GLY A 118 12.72 -3.81 3.65
CA GLY A 118 11.55 -3.71 4.51
C GLY A 118 11.95 -3.50 5.97
N CYS A 119 10.95 -3.28 6.82
CA CYS A 119 11.17 -3.09 8.25
C CYS A 119 10.86 -4.36 9.05
N GLN A 120 11.90 -4.95 9.66
CA GLN A 120 11.74 -6.10 10.55
C GLN A 120 11.58 -5.64 12.01
N LEU A 121 10.54 -6.15 12.66
CA LEU A 121 10.19 -5.88 14.05
C LEU A 121 10.19 -7.19 14.84
N ASP A 122 10.74 -7.15 16.05
CA ASP A 122 11.00 -8.31 16.90
C ASP A 122 9.86 -8.66 17.87
N GLY A 123 8.70 -8.00 17.77
CA GLY A 123 7.57 -8.24 18.65
C GLY A 123 7.79 -7.80 20.10
N THR A 124 8.78 -6.93 20.35
CA THR A 124 8.92 -6.19 21.61
C THR A 124 8.28 -4.82 21.50
N VAL A 125 8.12 -4.13 22.63
CA VAL A 125 7.55 -2.77 22.67
C VAL A 125 8.55 -1.67 22.30
N ASN A 126 9.81 -2.03 22.05
CA ASN A 126 10.88 -1.06 21.80
C ASN A 126 11.17 -0.86 20.31
N GLN A 127 10.43 -1.55 19.43
CA GLN A 127 10.60 -1.47 17.98
C GLN A 127 9.30 -1.07 17.30
N TYR A 128 9.32 0.06 16.60
CA TYR A 128 8.17 0.61 15.89
C TYR A 128 8.58 1.77 14.98
N ILE A 129 7.66 2.19 14.12
CA ILE A 129 7.75 3.46 13.39
C ILE A 129 6.63 4.35 13.91
N ILE A 130 6.93 5.61 14.20
CA ILE A 130 5.93 6.57 14.68
C ILE A 130 5.97 7.86 13.87
N LEU A 131 4.78 8.39 13.59
CA LEU A 131 4.59 9.76 13.11
C LEU A 131 3.55 10.43 14.02
N ASN A 132 3.99 11.43 14.78
CA ASN A 132 3.17 12.09 15.79
C ASN A 132 3.48 13.60 15.86
N PRO A 133 2.57 14.49 15.39
CA PRO A 133 1.32 14.16 14.69
C PRO A 133 1.56 13.79 13.22
N ILE A 134 0.68 12.98 12.64
CA ILE A 134 0.56 12.81 11.17
C ILE A 134 -0.25 13.97 10.59
N LYS A 135 0.14 14.47 9.40
CA LYS A 135 -0.61 15.50 8.68
C LYS A 135 -1.67 14.85 7.79
N ASN A 136 -2.87 15.43 7.77
CA ASN A 136 -3.96 15.08 6.86
C ASN A 136 -4.35 13.60 6.91
N PHE A 137 -4.43 13.00 8.11
CA PHE A 137 -4.94 11.63 8.21
C PHE A 137 -6.36 11.54 7.64
N PRO A 138 -6.69 10.48 6.89
CA PRO A 138 -8.01 10.38 6.26
C PRO A 138 -9.16 10.41 7.28
N SER A 139 -10.20 11.21 6.99
CA SER A 139 -11.31 11.45 7.93
C SER A 139 -12.59 10.68 7.57
N THR A 140 -12.95 10.63 6.29
CA THR A 140 -14.23 10.04 5.83
C THR A 140 -14.05 8.74 5.07
N ASP A 141 -12.97 8.60 4.33
CA ASP A 141 -12.70 7.44 3.47
C ASP A 141 -11.22 7.13 3.59
N ILE A 142 -10.88 5.86 3.74
CA ILE A 142 -9.49 5.44 3.92
C ILE A 142 -9.25 4.11 3.25
N THR A 143 -8.09 3.99 2.60
CA THR A 143 -7.48 2.71 2.26
C THR A 143 -6.11 2.65 2.90
N ILE A 144 -5.80 1.58 3.62
CA ILE A 144 -4.43 1.25 4.02
C ILE A 144 -4.04 -0.06 3.37
N ALA A 145 -2.93 -0.09 2.65
CA ALA A 145 -2.34 -1.29 2.07
C ALA A 145 -0.88 -1.46 2.52
N PHE A 146 -0.46 -2.70 2.70
CA PHE A 146 0.93 -3.05 3.06
C PHE A 146 1.20 -4.51 2.76
N PHE A 147 2.48 -4.84 2.54
CA PHE A 147 2.96 -6.21 2.61
C PHE A 147 3.38 -6.56 4.03
N MET A 148 3.07 -7.78 4.45
CA MET A 148 3.61 -8.32 5.69
C MET A 148 4.01 -9.78 5.56
N LYS A 149 4.97 -10.18 6.39
CA LYS A 149 5.37 -11.57 6.57
C LYS A 149 5.63 -11.83 8.05
N SER A 150 4.86 -12.75 8.62
CA SER A 150 5.06 -13.22 9.99
C SER A 150 4.83 -14.73 10.04
N SER A 151 5.54 -15.42 10.92
CA SER A 151 5.24 -16.80 11.30
C SER A 151 4.83 -16.90 12.78
N ASP A 152 4.50 -15.77 13.40
CA ASP A 152 4.14 -15.73 14.81
C ASP A 152 2.75 -16.34 15.03
N THR A 153 2.63 -17.20 16.03
CA THR A 153 1.37 -17.84 16.44
C THR A 153 1.00 -17.49 17.88
N THR A 154 1.81 -16.69 18.56
CA THR A 154 1.75 -16.43 20.00
C THR A 154 1.11 -15.09 20.35
N LYS A 155 1.35 -14.05 19.55
CA LYS A 155 0.79 -12.70 19.76
C LYS A 155 -0.48 -12.50 18.94
N THR A 156 -1.26 -11.48 19.28
CA THR A 156 -2.28 -10.95 18.35
C THR A 156 -1.57 -10.10 17.30
N GLY A 157 -0.71 -9.18 17.73
CA GLY A 157 0.15 -8.38 16.85
C GLY A 157 -0.60 -7.30 16.07
N THR A 158 0.06 -6.15 15.86
CA THR A 158 -0.58 -4.95 15.31
C THR A 158 0.26 -4.32 14.21
N PRO A 159 -0.10 -4.51 12.93
CA PRO A 159 0.58 -3.82 11.84
C PRO A 159 0.44 -2.30 11.92
N ILE A 160 -0.78 -1.78 12.12
CA ILE A 160 -1.09 -0.34 12.01
C ILE A 160 -2.02 0.09 13.14
N SER A 161 -1.67 1.17 13.84
CA SER A 161 -2.49 1.83 14.87
C SER A 161 -2.48 3.34 14.69
N TYR A 162 -3.64 3.96 14.81
CA TYR A 162 -3.80 5.42 14.84
C TYR A 162 -4.63 5.81 16.06
N ALA A 163 -4.08 6.73 16.86
CA ALA A 163 -4.64 7.17 18.13
C ALA A 163 -4.74 8.69 18.21
N VAL A 164 -5.81 9.18 18.83
CA VAL A 164 -6.01 10.60 19.15
C VAL A 164 -6.21 10.79 20.65
N SER A 165 -6.15 12.03 21.11
CA SER A 165 -6.41 12.33 22.52
C SER A 165 -7.83 11.88 22.92
N GLY A 166 -7.92 10.88 23.80
CA GLY A 166 -9.19 10.36 24.32
C GLY A 166 -9.75 9.15 23.58
N GLN A 167 -9.09 8.70 22.50
CA GLN A 167 -9.42 7.47 21.78
C GLN A 167 -8.14 6.88 21.19
N ASP A 168 -7.67 5.80 21.79
CA ASP A 168 -6.45 5.10 21.40
C ASP A 168 -6.65 4.18 20.18
N ASN A 169 -7.90 3.74 19.96
CA ASN A 169 -8.33 2.91 18.86
C ASN A 169 -9.19 3.68 17.86
N GLU A 170 -8.66 4.82 17.41
CA GLU A 170 -9.34 5.71 16.46
C GLU A 170 -9.40 5.08 15.06
N PHE A 171 -8.28 4.49 14.62
CA PHE A 171 -8.25 3.52 13.52
C PHE A 171 -7.22 2.43 13.85
N LEU A 172 -7.59 1.15 13.80
CA LEU A 172 -6.68 0.05 14.13
C LEU A 172 -6.83 -1.11 13.16
N ILE A 173 -5.71 -1.68 12.72
CA ILE A 173 -5.64 -2.99 12.07
C ILE A 173 -4.94 -3.93 13.05
N PHE A 174 -5.72 -4.76 13.72
CA PHE A 174 -5.28 -5.59 14.85
C PHE A 174 -5.36 -7.07 14.57
N ASP A 175 -4.60 -7.86 15.32
CA ASP A 175 -4.62 -9.32 15.34
C ASP A 175 -4.36 -9.96 13.98
N TYR A 176 -3.10 -10.02 13.55
CA TYR A 176 -2.76 -10.61 12.24
C TYR A 176 -3.06 -12.10 12.10
N LYS A 177 -3.55 -12.77 13.16
CA LYS A 177 -4.01 -14.17 13.11
C LYS A 177 -5.48 -14.27 12.70
N ASP A 178 -6.24 -13.22 12.97
CA ASP A 178 -7.65 -13.05 12.63
C ASP A 178 -7.98 -11.56 12.68
N PHE A 179 -7.71 -10.86 11.59
CA PHE A 179 -7.71 -9.39 11.57
C PHE A 179 -9.00 -8.83 12.15
N SER A 180 -8.87 -7.85 13.03
CA SER A 180 -9.96 -7.05 13.58
C SER A 180 -9.70 -5.59 13.26
N ILE A 181 -10.67 -4.92 12.65
CA ILE A 181 -10.59 -3.51 12.26
C ILE A 181 -11.36 -2.68 13.27
N TYR A 182 -10.74 -1.61 13.78
CA TYR A 182 -11.39 -0.68 14.70
C TYR A 182 -11.56 0.69 14.05
N ILE A 183 -12.70 1.32 14.32
CA ILE A 183 -12.97 2.73 14.05
C ILE A 183 -13.55 3.32 15.34
N ASN A 184 -12.88 4.30 15.95
CA ASN A 184 -13.27 4.95 17.21
C ASN A 184 -13.80 3.95 18.27
N GLY A 185 -12.97 2.97 18.59
CA GLY A 185 -13.19 1.94 19.60
C GLY A 185 -14.19 0.82 19.23
N ASP A 186 -14.97 0.95 18.16
CA ASP A 186 -15.85 -0.14 17.71
C ASP A 186 -15.08 -1.08 16.78
N ALA A 187 -15.24 -2.39 16.97
CA ALA A 187 -14.50 -3.42 16.25
C ALA A 187 -15.39 -4.21 15.27
N SER A 188 -14.82 -4.63 14.14
CA SER A 188 -15.44 -5.61 13.22
C SER A 188 -15.66 -6.98 13.84
N GLY A 189 -14.95 -7.28 14.94
CA GLY A 189 -14.63 -8.64 15.36
C GLY A 189 -13.64 -9.31 14.40
N GLY A 190 -13.33 -10.57 14.66
CA GLY A 190 -12.47 -11.39 13.81
C GLY A 190 -13.07 -11.54 12.40
N THR A 191 -12.28 -11.16 11.39
CA THR A 191 -12.69 -11.16 9.98
C THR A 191 -12.57 -12.53 9.30
N GLY A 192 -11.92 -13.50 9.96
CA GLY A 192 -11.48 -14.77 9.40
C GLY A 192 -10.24 -14.66 8.51
N VAL A 193 -9.62 -13.48 8.42
CA VAL A 193 -8.46 -13.21 7.56
C VAL A 193 -7.19 -13.22 8.41
N SER A 194 -6.21 -14.04 8.02
CA SER A 194 -4.92 -14.14 8.70
C SER A 194 -3.77 -13.77 7.75
N GLY A 195 -2.65 -13.30 8.32
CA GLY A 195 -1.44 -12.90 7.58
C GLY A 195 -0.13 -13.52 8.12
N ASN A 196 -0.22 -14.50 9.03
CA ASN A 196 0.89 -14.97 9.86
C ASN A 196 1.34 -16.43 9.57
N ASP A 197 1.20 -16.90 8.33
CA ASP A 197 1.53 -18.28 7.92
C ASP A 197 2.99 -18.48 7.47
N GLY A 198 3.83 -17.45 7.59
CA GLY A 198 5.25 -17.47 7.28
C GLY A 198 5.60 -17.09 5.84
N ILE A 199 4.64 -16.71 5.00
CA ILE A 199 4.88 -16.15 3.65
C ILE A 199 4.42 -14.69 3.56
N TRP A 200 4.79 -14.03 2.46
CA TRP A 200 4.39 -12.66 2.21
C TRP A 200 2.92 -12.59 1.81
N HIS A 201 2.20 -11.66 2.43
CA HIS A 201 0.84 -11.31 2.05
C HIS A 201 0.69 -9.82 1.84
N HIS A 202 -0.08 -9.44 0.83
CA HIS A 202 -0.57 -8.07 0.69
C HIS A 202 -1.90 -7.93 1.42
N ILE A 203 -1.96 -7.08 2.44
CA ILE A 203 -3.18 -6.80 3.18
C ILE A 203 -3.66 -5.40 2.80
N THR A 204 -4.94 -5.28 2.50
CA THR A 204 -5.58 -3.99 2.25
C THR A 204 -6.85 -3.88 3.07
N VAL A 205 -7.03 -2.77 3.77
CA VAL A 205 -8.24 -2.43 4.52
C VAL A 205 -8.81 -1.16 3.94
N THR A 206 -10.10 -1.18 3.60
CA THR A 206 -10.84 0.02 3.20
C THR A 206 -11.94 0.30 4.22
N TRP A 207 -12.20 1.57 4.50
CA TRP A 207 -13.38 2.00 5.24
C TRP A 207 -13.97 3.28 4.63
N GLN A 208 -15.30 3.31 4.49
CA GLN A 208 -16.06 4.46 3.97
C GLN A 208 -17.11 4.89 5.00
N SER A 209 -17.06 6.16 5.40
CA SER A 209 -17.96 6.72 6.41
C SER A 209 -19.42 6.73 5.97
N SER A 210 -19.71 7.04 4.71
CA SER A 210 -21.09 7.29 4.25
C SER A 210 -22.05 6.12 4.49
N ASP A 211 -21.57 4.90 4.34
CA ASP A 211 -22.32 3.67 4.58
C ASP A 211 -21.69 2.78 5.67
N GLY A 212 -20.52 3.16 6.19
CA GLY A 212 -19.76 2.42 7.18
C GLY A 212 -19.10 1.16 6.61
N GLU A 213 -19.07 0.97 5.29
CA GLU A 213 -18.54 -0.26 4.70
C GLU A 213 -17.05 -0.41 5.04
N VAL A 214 -16.70 -1.53 5.66
CA VAL A 214 -15.32 -1.94 5.90
C VAL A 214 -15.03 -3.22 5.11
N LYS A 215 -13.93 -3.24 4.37
CA LYS A 215 -13.48 -4.44 3.62
C LYS A 215 -12.05 -4.77 3.97
N VAL A 216 -11.75 -6.07 3.96
CA VAL A 216 -10.37 -6.57 4.01
C VAL A 216 -10.11 -7.38 2.75
N PHE A 217 -8.98 -7.09 2.12
CA PHE A 217 -8.45 -7.82 0.99
C PHE A 217 -7.15 -8.49 1.39
N LYS A 218 -6.99 -9.75 0.99
CA LYS A 218 -5.76 -10.51 1.10
C LYS A 218 -5.31 -10.89 -0.30
N ASP A 219 -4.07 -10.53 -0.64
CA ASP A 219 -3.44 -10.83 -1.93
C ASP A 219 -4.30 -10.39 -3.14
N GLY A 220 -4.91 -9.21 -3.04
CA GLY A 220 -5.74 -8.61 -4.09
C GLY A 220 -7.17 -9.16 -4.20
N ILE A 221 -7.58 -10.04 -3.27
CA ILE A 221 -8.91 -10.66 -3.24
C ILE A 221 -9.67 -10.16 -2.03
N GLN A 222 -10.91 -9.70 -2.21
CA GLN A 222 -11.79 -9.34 -1.09
C GLN A 222 -12.14 -10.60 -0.29
N THR A 223 -11.71 -10.66 0.97
CA THR A 223 -11.93 -11.80 1.86
C THR A 223 -12.93 -11.51 2.97
N TYR A 224 -13.17 -10.23 3.28
CA TYR A 224 -14.15 -9.80 4.28
C TYR A 224 -14.87 -8.53 3.84
N THR A 225 -16.13 -8.38 4.28
CA THR A 225 -16.89 -7.12 4.26
C THR A 225 -17.79 -7.04 5.49
N GLY A 226 -17.99 -5.83 6.01
CA GLY A 226 -18.84 -5.54 7.15
C GLY A 226 -19.25 -4.07 7.19
N THR A 227 -19.90 -3.67 8.28
CA THR A 227 -20.32 -2.28 8.51
C THR A 227 -19.84 -1.82 9.88
N LEU A 228 -19.12 -0.71 9.93
CA LEU A 228 -18.62 -0.06 11.14
C LEU A 228 -18.81 1.45 11.08
N LYS A 229 -19.28 2.03 12.19
CA LYS A 229 -19.30 3.49 12.43
C LYS A 229 -19.83 4.32 11.26
N GLN A 230 -20.95 3.94 10.66
CA GLN A 230 -21.58 4.72 9.59
C GLN A 230 -21.79 6.18 10.03
N GLY A 231 -21.38 7.12 9.19
CA GLY A 231 -21.49 8.57 9.37
C GLY A 231 -20.46 9.17 10.33
N TYR A 232 -19.50 8.39 10.80
CA TYR A 232 -18.43 8.86 11.67
C TYR A 232 -17.34 9.58 10.87
N ASN A 233 -16.66 10.55 11.49
CA ASN A 233 -15.48 11.18 10.91
C ASN A 233 -14.30 10.90 11.83
N ILE A 234 -13.28 10.23 11.29
CA ILE A 234 -12.03 10.01 12.01
C ILE A 234 -11.41 11.36 12.38
N ILE A 235 -11.01 11.46 13.64
CA ILE A 235 -10.40 12.65 14.22
C ILE A 235 -8.96 12.78 13.72
N ASN A 236 -8.60 13.99 13.30
CA ASN A 236 -7.26 14.31 12.80
C ASN A 236 -6.26 14.65 13.92
N ASP A 237 -5.01 14.92 13.54
CA ASP A 237 -3.92 15.36 14.43
C ASP A 237 -3.51 14.33 15.50
N GLY A 238 -3.69 13.04 15.20
CA GLY A 238 -3.27 11.92 16.04
C GLY A 238 -1.87 11.38 15.74
N ALA A 239 -1.52 10.28 16.41
CA ALA A 239 -0.28 9.54 16.20
C ALA A 239 -0.55 8.27 15.39
N LEU A 240 0.15 8.13 14.26
CA LEU A 240 0.25 6.88 13.50
C LEU A 240 1.44 6.09 14.03
N VAL A 241 1.21 4.82 14.40
CA VAL A 241 2.23 3.88 14.81
C VAL A 241 2.13 2.61 13.96
N VAL A 242 3.27 2.21 13.40
CA VAL A 242 3.43 0.93 12.72
C VAL A 242 4.09 -0.05 13.69
N GLY A 243 3.47 -1.21 13.87
CA GLY A 243 4.04 -2.33 14.64
C GLY A 243 3.63 -2.43 16.11
N GLN A 244 2.81 -1.49 16.62
CA GLN A 244 2.31 -1.50 18.00
C GLN A 244 0.85 -1.09 18.05
N GLU A 245 0.12 -1.64 19.02
CA GLU A 245 -1.16 -1.08 19.43
C GLU A 245 -0.96 -0.07 20.55
N GLN A 246 -1.71 1.04 20.49
CA GLN A 246 -1.60 2.17 21.40
C GLN A 246 -2.65 2.04 22.51
N ASP A 247 -2.25 2.21 23.77
CA ASP A 247 -3.15 2.47 24.91
C ASP A 247 -3.10 3.97 25.33
N SER A 248 -2.27 4.75 24.62
CA SER A 248 -2.16 6.20 24.73
C SER A 248 -1.51 6.74 23.45
N VAL A 249 -1.72 8.00 23.11
CA VAL A 249 -1.16 8.61 21.88
C VAL A 249 0.37 8.43 21.85
N GLY A 250 0.86 7.64 20.90
CA GLY A 250 2.27 7.33 20.70
C GLY A 250 2.90 6.38 21.73
N GLY A 251 2.11 5.67 22.54
CA GLY A 251 2.65 4.81 23.60
C GLY A 251 1.62 3.89 24.26
N GLY A 252 1.95 3.41 25.47
CA GLY A 252 1.13 2.42 26.18
C GLY A 252 1.25 1.01 25.61
N PHE A 253 2.29 0.73 24.83
CA PHE A 253 2.44 -0.52 24.10
C PHE A 253 2.50 -1.76 25.00
N ASN A 254 1.88 -2.84 24.52
CA ASN A 254 1.86 -4.13 25.18
C ASN A 254 2.59 -5.21 24.37
N PRO A 255 3.56 -5.95 24.95
CA PRO A 255 4.29 -6.99 24.24
C PRO A 255 3.43 -8.11 23.61
N SER A 256 2.22 -8.39 24.11
CA SER A 256 1.33 -9.39 23.49
C SER A 256 0.63 -8.89 22.23
N GLN A 257 0.63 -7.57 22.01
CA GLN A 257 0.00 -6.89 20.88
C GLN A 257 1.04 -6.34 19.87
N ALA A 258 2.34 -6.39 20.21
CA ALA A 258 3.41 -5.96 19.32
C ALA A 258 3.52 -6.85 18.07
N PHE A 259 3.78 -6.23 16.92
CA PHE A 259 4.01 -6.94 15.66
C PHE A 259 5.36 -7.65 15.65
N LEU A 260 5.36 -8.94 15.29
CA LEU A 260 6.57 -9.75 15.09
C LEU A 260 6.61 -10.20 13.64
N GLY A 261 7.57 -9.71 12.86
CA GLY A 261 7.67 -10.03 11.44
C GLY A 261 8.36 -8.94 10.64
N THR A 262 8.19 -8.97 9.32
CA THR A 262 8.62 -7.90 8.41
C THR A 262 7.40 -7.26 7.78
N ILE A 263 7.39 -5.92 7.71
CA ILE A 263 6.40 -5.12 6.99
C ILE A 263 7.10 -4.35 5.87
N ASP A 264 6.36 -4.12 4.78
CA ASP A 264 6.89 -3.47 3.59
C ASP A 264 5.81 -2.73 2.79
N GLU A 265 6.19 -1.75 1.97
CA GLU A 265 5.32 -1.01 1.04
C GLU A 265 4.01 -0.52 1.69
N ILE A 266 4.11 0.26 2.77
CA ILE A 266 2.93 0.80 3.45
C ILE A 266 2.43 2.01 2.66
N VAL A 267 1.15 2.00 2.28
CA VAL A 267 0.49 3.14 1.65
C VAL A 267 -0.84 3.44 2.32
N ILE A 268 -1.11 4.72 2.55
CA ILE A 268 -2.38 5.22 3.09
C ILE A 268 -2.99 6.19 2.08
N TYR A 269 -4.20 5.87 1.60
CA TYR A 269 -5.01 6.74 0.76
C TYR A 269 -6.13 7.40 1.56
N ASN A 270 -6.50 8.62 1.19
CA ASN A 270 -7.67 9.34 1.71
C ASN A 270 -8.98 9.04 0.96
N GLU A 271 -9.02 7.94 0.22
CA GLU A 271 -10.17 7.46 -0.54
C GLU A 271 -10.22 5.93 -0.48
N VAL A 272 -11.40 5.37 -0.75
CA VAL A 272 -11.53 3.95 -1.11
C VAL A 272 -11.10 3.76 -2.56
N ILE A 273 -9.94 3.14 -2.76
CA ILE A 273 -9.43 2.83 -4.11
C ILE A 273 -10.16 1.63 -4.73
N THR A 274 -10.08 1.52 -6.05
CA THR A 274 -10.75 0.48 -6.83
C THR A 274 -10.10 -0.90 -6.67
N LEU A 275 -10.85 -1.97 -6.95
CA LEU A 275 -10.31 -3.33 -6.96
C LEU A 275 -9.10 -3.49 -7.91
N ASP A 276 -9.11 -2.82 -9.06
CA ASP A 276 -8.00 -2.88 -10.01
C ASP A 276 -6.72 -2.22 -9.46
N GLU A 277 -6.86 -1.14 -8.69
CA GLU A 277 -5.74 -0.50 -7.98
C GLU A 277 -5.20 -1.42 -6.87
N ILE A 278 -6.09 -2.01 -6.06
CA ILE A 278 -5.71 -2.99 -5.04
C ILE A 278 -4.95 -4.17 -5.65
N GLN A 279 -5.44 -4.72 -6.77
CA GLN A 279 -4.80 -5.82 -7.48
C GLN A 279 -3.47 -5.43 -8.11
N THR A 280 -3.28 -4.14 -8.43
CA THR A 280 -2.02 -3.63 -8.94
C THR A 280 -0.99 -3.58 -7.80
N LEU A 281 -1.36 -3.01 -6.65
CA LEU A 281 -0.51 -2.97 -5.44
C LEU A 281 -0.14 -4.38 -4.95
N SER A 282 -1.09 -5.32 -4.94
CA SER A 282 -0.83 -6.69 -4.48
C SER A 282 0.08 -7.50 -5.40
N SER A 283 0.40 -6.99 -6.59
CA SER A 283 1.19 -7.68 -7.61
C SER A 283 2.66 -7.25 -7.68
N LEU A 284 3.07 -6.32 -6.81
CA LEU A 284 4.46 -5.88 -6.66
C LEU A 284 5.39 -7.04 -6.24
#